data_AF-A0A317NRI2-F1
#
_entry.id   AF-A0A317NRI2-F1
#
_cell.length_a   1.000
_cell.length_b   1.000
_cell.length_c   1.000
_cell.angle_alpha   90.00
_cell.angle_beta   90.00
_cell.angle_gamma   90.00
#
_symmetry.space_group_name_H-M   'P 1'
#
loop_
_entity.id
_entity.type
_entity.pdbx_description
1 polymer ?
#
loop_
_entity_poly.entity_id
_entity_poly.type
_entity_poly.pdbx_seq_one_letter_code
_entity_poly.pdbx_strand_id
1 'polypeptide(L)'
;MADELAGDPDVGFSLTTVIADDDGIPERAAALSHRIAKTLAALGPPGWTKVEASFAMTAAAEVSMVVFHDEQERFARVFPSPELLDLLREHRHVSATMGDGPWWRYLLTLTSAGRMDVDFDYGDEPFPDDQLFPPTVYRTDIEIYPRDRLPVWLAAYIHHENRQLRGPLAAAEQARADAAAGRNPIGSAPDVEFPALDLMARRWALIAAAFVAVGSKWGPRVTPAFHVFEGSKFSGSTLCLLPGDRAVLSGGVWNAPELDAVYNKDLPMPDFYQGAPDWVAAPVINRRAENGLLTFCYWWEGGRWYRGASPGADALASAVPGMWDTRTVVDVLTGLLGEKASQAQKEAVLGLVEAAERAAVAREAFTRVFPADVYNVDSAWFELNLAGLLGTHTVGLAK
;
A
#
# COMPACT_ATOMS: atom_id res chain seq x y z
N MET A 1 -21.05 -84.39 2.83
CA MET A 1 -20.99 -83.13 2.06
C MET A 1 -22.37 -82.54 2.09
N ALA A 2 -22.45 -81.25 2.41
CA ALA A 2 -23.62 -80.47 2.82
C ALA A 2 -23.92 -80.48 4.33
N ASP A 3 -23.69 -79.30 4.89
CA ASP A 3 -24.50 -78.53 5.84
C ASP A 3 -24.16 -78.44 7.35
N GLU A 4 -24.40 -77.21 7.84
CA GLU A 4 -24.53 -76.66 9.20
C GLU A 4 -23.39 -75.86 9.87
N LEU A 5 -23.60 -74.52 9.88
CA LEU A 5 -23.82 -73.60 11.04
C LEU A 5 -22.68 -73.46 12.08
N ALA A 6 -22.44 -72.34 12.79
CA ALA A 6 -22.76 -70.91 12.77
C ALA A 6 -22.00 -70.32 13.99
N GLY A 7 -21.52 -69.07 13.93
CA GLY A 7 -20.91 -68.32 15.04
C GLY A 7 -19.66 -67.57 14.56
N ASP A 8 -19.43 -66.28 14.82
CA ASP A 8 -19.96 -65.29 15.77
C ASP A 8 -19.73 -63.87 15.14
N PRO A 9 -20.08 -62.71 15.75
CA PRO A 9 -20.76 -61.62 15.07
C PRO A 9 -19.82 -60.51 14.60
N ASP A 10 -20.31 -59.81 13.59
CA ASP A 10 -19.73 -58.62 12.99
C ASP A 10 -19.77 -57.44 13.99
N VAL A 11 -18.62 -57.08 14.57
CA VAL A 11 -18.47 -55.89 15.41
C VAL A 11 -18.05 -54.72 14.51
N GLY A 12 -19.02 -54.22 13.73
CA GLY A 12 -18.86 -52.99 12.96
C GLY A 12 -18.89 -51.77 13.88
N PHE A 13 -17.71 -51.28 14.27
CA PHE A 13 -17.55 -49.91 14.77
C PHE A 13 -17.77 -48.94 13.60
N SER A 14 -18.97 -48.39 13.48
CA SER A 14 -19.22 -47.23 12.62
C SER A 14 -18.92 -45.96 13.41
N LEU A 15 -17.72 -45.40 13.24
CA LEU A 15 -17.45 -44.00 13.57
C LEU A 15 -18.28 -43.16 12.61
N THR A 16 -19.48 -42.80 13.06
CA THR A 16 -20.30 -41.81 12.38
C THR A 16 -19.64 -40.46 12.61
N THR A 17 -18.91 -39.98 11.61
CA THR A 17 -18.54 -38.56 11.52
C THR A 17 -19.84 -37.78 11.45
N VAL A 18 -20.24 -37.18 12.56
CA VAL A 18 -21.30 -36.17 12.58
C VAL A 18 -20.74 -34.95 11.84
N ILE A 19 -21.06 -34.84 10.56
CA ILE A 19 -21.01 -33.55 9.87
C ILE A 19 -22.16 -32.77 10.48
N ALA A 20 -21.85 -31.84 11.39
CA ALA A 20 -22.84 -30.92 11.94
C ALA A 20 -23.32 -30.01 10.81
N ASP A 21 -24.64 -29.83 10.74
CA ASP A 21 -25.32 -28.95 9.78
C ASP A 21 -24.72 -27.53 9.78
N ASP A 22 -24.28 -27.08 8.61
CA ASP A 22 -23.76 -25.73 8.31
C ASP A 22 -24.89 -24.67 8.26
N ASP A 23 -26.16 -25.12 8.21
CA ASP A 23 -27.37 -24.34 7.91
C ASP A 23 -27.82 -23.34 9.01
N GLY A 24 -27.06 -23.15 10.10
CA GLY A 24 -27.45 -22.25 11.21
C GLY A 24 -26.39 -21.24 11.66
N ILE A 25 -25.18 -21.31 11.09
CA ILE A 25 -24.05 -20.46 11.49
C ILE A 25 -24.28 -19.00 11.03
N PRO A 26 -24.75 -18.73 9.79
CA PRO A 26 -25.07 -17.37 9.36
C PRO A 26 -26.19 -16.72 10.18
N GLU A 27 -27.27 -17.44 10.49
CA GLU A 27 -28.37 -16.92 11.32
C GLU A 27 -27.88 -16.58 12.73
N ARG A 28 -27.01 -17.42 13.30
CA ARG A 28 -26.42 -17.17 14.62
C ARG A 28 -25.57 -15.90 14.63
N ALA A 29 -24.72 -15.70 13.62
CA ALA A 29 -23.90 -14.49 13.50
C ALA A 29 -24.77 -13.24 13.33
N ALA A 30 -25.83 -13.31 12.50
CA ALA A 30 -26.78 -12.23 12.32
C ALA A 30 -27.51 -11.87 13.63
N ALA A 31 -27.95 -12.88 14.39
CA ALA A 31 -28.58 -12.69 15.69
C ALA A 31 -27.63 -12.06 16.72
N LEU A 32 -26.35 -12.47 16.72
CA LEU A 32 -25.32 -11.85 17.56
C LEU A 32 -25.08 -10.39 17.17
N SER A 33 -25.00 -10.07 15.88
CA SER A 33 -24.87 -8.70 15.38
C SER A 33 -26.02 -7.80 15.85
N HIS A 34 -27.26 -8.30 15.83
CA HIS A 34 -28.42 -7.56 16.35
C HIS A 34 -28.33 -7.32 17.88
N ARG A 35 -27.86 -8.31 18.64
CA ARG A 35 -27.63 -8.16 20.09
C ARG A 35 -26.53 -7.14 20.37
N ILE A 36 -25.41 -7.20 19.64
CA ILE A 36 -24.30 -6.23 19.71
C ILE A 36 -24.83 -4.81 19.47
N ALA A 37 -25.59 -4.59 18.39
CA ALA A 37 -26.15 -3.28 18.08
C ALA A 37 -27.10 -2.76 19.17
N LYS A 38 -27.96 -3.62 19.72
CA LYS A 38 -28.86 -3.26 20.82
C LYS A 38 -28.09 -2.89 22.09
N THR A 39 -27.08 -3.67 22.47
CA THR A 39 -26.23 -3.41 23.64
C THR A 39 -25.43 -2.13 23.44
N LEU A 40 -24.89 -1.89 22.25
CA LEU A 40 -24.20 -0.66 21.91
C LEU A 40 -25.11 0.57 22.02
N ALA A 41 -26.33 0.50 21.45
CA ALA A 41 -27.29 1.60 21.50
C ALA A 41 -27.64 2.04 22.93
N ALA A 42 -27.68 1.08 23.87
CA ALA A 42 -27.97 1.33 25.28
C ALA A 42 -26.84 2.10 26.00
N LEU A 43 -25.62 2.15 25.43
CA LEU A 43 -24.51 2.95 25.95
C LEU A 43 -24.57 4.42 25.50
N GLY A 44 -25.47 4.77 24.58
CA GLY A 44 -25.53 6.10 24.00
C GLY A 44 -25.97 7.18 25.00
N PRO A 45 -25.30 8.36 25.01
CA PRO A 45 -25.72 9.47 25.85
C PRO A 45 -27.08 10.02 25.41
N PRO A 46 -27.90 10.60 26.31
CA PRO A 46 -29.20 11.16 25.94
C PRO A 46 -29.12 12.13 24.74
N GLY A 47 -29.98 11.93 23.75
CA GLY A 47 -30.05 12.79 22.56
C GLY A 47 -29.11 12.40 21.41
N TRP A 48 -28.43 11.26 21.48
CA TRP A 48 -27.65 10.74 20.36
C TRP A 48 -28.51 10.43 19.13
N THR A 49 -27.96 10.60 17.95
CA THR A 49 -28.61 10.36 16.65
C THR A 49 -27.89 9.31 15.80
N LYS A 50 -26.57 9.20 15.96
CA LYS A 50 -25.72 8.23 15.26
C LYS A 50 -24.62 7.73 16.19
N VAL A 51 -24.22 6.48 16.02
CA VAL A 51 -23.00 5.92 16.58
C VAL A 51 -22.19 5.28 15.45
N GLU A 52 -20.89 5.54 15.47
CA GLU A 52 -19.89 4.87 14.67
C GLU A 52 -18.98 4.09 15.63
N ALA A 53 -18.90 2.78 15.42
CA ALA A 53 -18.10 1.89 16.25
C ALA A 53 -17.21 1.00 15.39
N SER A 54 -15.95 0.86 15.82
CA SER A 54 -15.00 -0.08 15.25
C SER A 54 -14.33 -0.87 16.36
N PHE A 55 -14.31 -2.19 16.22
CA PHE A 55 -13.67 -3.12 17.16
C PHE A 55 -12.61 -3.92 16.42
N ALA A 56 -11.34 -3.66 16.70
CA ALA A 56 -10.23 -4.49 16.24
C ALA A 56 -9.99 -5.59 17.26
N MET A 57 -9.97 -6.86 16.83
CA MET A 57 -9.89 -7.98 17.77
C MET A 57 -9.08 -9.15 17.21
N THR A 58 -8.26 -9.71 18.08
CA THR A 58 -7.60 -11.00 17.94
C THR A 58 -7.93 -11.87 19.15
N ALA A 59 -7.43 -13.10 19.17
CA ALA A 59 -7.52 -13.98 20.33
C ALA A 59 -6.77 -13.45 21.56
N ALA A 60 -5.78 -12.55 21.38
CA ALA A 60 -4.89 -12.09 22.45
C ALA A 60 -5.06 -10.60 22.80
N ALA A 61 -5.68 -9.79 21.95
CA ALA A 61 -5.86 -8.37 22.17
C ALA A 61 -7.13 -7.83 21.51
N GLU A 62 -7.63 -6.73 22.06
CA GLU A 62 -8.77 -5.99 21.52
C GLU A 62 -8.56 -4.48 21.69
N VAL A 63 -9.00 -3.72 20.70
CA VAL A 63 -9.08 -2.25 20.73
C VAL A 63 -10.46 -1.85 20.22
N SER A 64 -11.05 -0.86 20.87
CA SER A 64 -12.37 -0.34 20.53
C SER A 64 -12.36 1.17 20.37
N MET A 65 -13.10 1.63 19.38
CA MET A 65 -13.48 3.02 19.18
C MET A 65 -14.99 3.07 19.05
N VAL A 66 -15.65 3.82 19.93
CA VAL A 66 -17.10 4.04 19.89
C VAL A 66 -17.35 5.53 20.03
N VAL A 67 -17.94 6.13 19.00
CA VAL A 67 -18.21 7.57 18.95
C VAL A 67 -19.69 7.79 18.66
N PHE A 68 -20.38 8.42 19.60
CA PHE A 68 -21.76 8.88 19.43
C PHE A 68 -21.77 10.32 18.94
N HIS A 69 -22.73 10.63 18.07
CA HIS A 69 -23.01 11.97 17.55
C HIS A 69 -24.43 12.37 17.92
N ASP A 70 -24.67 13.66 18.13
CA ASP A 70 -26.01 14.24 18.28
C ASP A 70 -26.45 15.02 17.02
N GLU A 71 -27.63 15.66 17.06
CA GLU A 71 -28.14 16.49 15.95
C GLU A 71 -27.25 17.68 15.57
N GLN A 72 -26.36 18.10 16.46
CA GLN A 72 -25.44 19.22 16.26
C GLN A 72 -24.05 18.75 15.82
N GLU A 73 -23.90 17.46 15.46
CA GLU A 73 -22.62 16.82 15.14
C GLU A 73 -21.58 16.89 16.27
N ARG A 74 -22.04 17.08 17.52
CA ARG A 74 -21.16 16.99 18.68
C ARG A 74 -20.92 15.54 18.99
N PHE A 75 -19.67 15.19 19.30
CA PHE A 75 -19.28 13.81 19.52
C PHE A 75 -18.98 13.49 20.99
N ALA A 76 -19.29 12.26 21.40
CA ALA A 76 -18.93 11.68 22.69
C ALA A 76 -18.32 10.30 22.50
N ARG A 77 -17.10 10.10 23.01
CA ARG A 77 -16.45 8.78 23.02
C ARG A 77 -16.91 7.99 24.23
N VAL A 78 -17.29 6.73 24.00
CA VAL A 78 -17.76 5.81 25.04
C VAL A 78 -16.88 4.56 25.05
N PHE A 79 -16.65 3.98 26.22
CA PHE A 79 -15.97 2.69 26.33
C PHE A 79 -17.02 1.55 26.27
N PRO A 80 -16.75 0.46 25.53
CA PRO A 80 -17.68 -0.66 25.49
C PRO A 80 -17.79 -1.34 26.86
N SER A 81 -18.97 -1.88 27.15
CA SER A 81 -19.18 -2.70 28.35
C SER A 81 -18.52 -4.09 28.18
N PRO A 82 -18.19 -4.78 29.29
CA PRO A 82 -17.72 -6.17 29.23
C PRO A 82 -18.69 -7.10 28.49
N GLU A 83 -20.00 -6.93 28.68
CA GLU A 83 -21.03 -7.70 27.97
C GLU A 83 -20.97 -7.50 26.45
N LEU A 84 -20.75 -6.27 26.00
CA LEU A 84 -20.60 -5.98 24.57
C LEU A 84 -19.35 -6.66 23.99
N LEU A 85 -18.24 -6.63 24.73
CA LEU A 85 -16.99 -7.28 24.32
C LEU A 85 -17.14 -8.81 24.27
N ASP A 86 -17.87 -9.41 25.22
CA ASP A 86 -18.15 -10.85 25.21
C ASP A 86 -19.01 -11.26 24.00
N LEU A 87 -20.01 -10.45 23.63
CA LEU A 87 -20.80 -10.66 22.41
C LEU A 87 -19.94 -10.59 21.14
N LEU A 88 -19.01 -9.63 21.08
CA LEU A 88 -18.07 -9.49 19.96
C LEU A 88 -17.12 -10.68 19.87
N ARG A 89 -16.59 -11.17 21.00
CA ARG A 89 -15.75 -12.37 21.05
C ARG A 89 -16.51 -13.61 20.60
N GLU A 90 -17.76 -13.78 21.04
CA GLU A 90 -18.63 -14.87 20.59
C GLU A 90 -18.89 -14.77 19.08
N HIS A 91 -19.24 -13.57 18.59
CA HIS A 91 -19.45 -13.33 17.17
C HIS A 91 -18.20 -13.66 16.34
N ARG A 92 -17.02 -13.22 16.81
CA ARG A 92 -15.74 -13.52 16.16
C ARG A 92 -15.47 -15.02 16.10
N HIS A 93 -15.71 -15.73 17.19
CA HIS A 93 -15.54 -17.18 17.25
C HIS A 93 -16.48 -17.91 16.28
N VAL A 94 -17.74 -17.49 16.19
CA VAL A 94 -18.71 -18.03 15.21
C VAL A 94 -18.26 -17.71 13.78
N SER A 95 -17.75 -16.50 13.50
CA SER A 95 -17.25 -16.16 12.16
C SER A 95 -16.02 -16.97 11.76
N ALA A 96 -15.25 -17.52 12.72
CA ALA A 96 -14.08 -18.32 12.41
C ALA A 96 -14.41 -19.65 11.72
N THR A 97 -15.65 -20.13 11.82
CA THR A 97 -16.12 -21.33 11.12
C THR A 97 -16.73 -21.01 9.75
N MET A 98 -16.74 -19.73 9.35
CA MET A 98 -17.18 -19.29 8.02
C MET A 98 -16.00 -19.24 7.03
N GLY A 99 -16.29 -19.17 5.73
CA GLY A 99 -15.30 -19.32 4.65
C GLY A 99 -14.05 -18.42 4.77
N ASP A 100 -14.21 -17.15 5.14
CA ASP A 100 -13.09 -16.18 5.20
C ASP A 100 -12.36 -16.15 6.56
N GLY A 101 -12.77 -17.04 7.49
CA GLY A 101 -12.29 -17.06 8.87
C GLY A 101 -12.80 -15.85 9.69
N PRO A 102 -12.22 -15.60 10.87
CA PRO A 102 -12.68 -14.51 11.72
C PRO A 102 -12.27 -13.15 11.11
N TRP A 103 -13.15 -12.16 11.20
CA TRP A 103 -12.80 -10.78 10.87
C TRP A 103 -11.69 -10.25 11.78
N TRP A 104 -10.91 -9.28 11.28
CA TRP A 104 -9.96 -8.53 12.11
C TRP A 104 -10.61 -7.32 12.75
N ARG A 105 -11.52 -6.65 12.03
CA ARG A 105 -12.30 -5.53 12.57
C ARG A 105 -13.79 -5.70 12.29
N TYR A 106 -14.60 -5.42 13.31
CA TYR A 106 -16.06 -5.31 13.23
C TYR A 106 -16.41 -3.83 13.18
N LEU A 107 -17.04 -3.40 12.08
CA LEU A 107 -17.45 -2.01 11.86
C LEU A 107 -18.98 -1.92 11.94
N LEU A 108 -19.48 -0.99 12.73
CA LEU A 108 -20.90 -0.82 12.99
C LEU A 108 -21.27 0.65 12.95
N THR A 109 -22.24 0.98 12.09
CA THR A 109 -22.95 2.25 12.16
C THR A 109 -24.38 1.99 12.57
N LEU A 110 -24.86 2.73 13.56
CA LEU A 110 -26.25 2.66 14.00
C LEU A 110 -26.82 4.06 14.18
N THR A 111 -28.05 4.27 13.74
CA THR A 111 -28.79 5.52 13.96
C THR A 111 -29.87 5.34 15.03
N SER A 112 -30.29 6.41 15.67
CA SER A 112 -31.38 6.39 16.65
C SER A 112 -32.73 5.97 16.04
N ALA A 113 -32.87 6.08 14.72
CA ALA A 113 -33.99 5.55 13.93
C ALA A 113 -33.93 4.03 13.70
N GLY A 114 -32.91 3.34 14.21
CA GLY A 114 -32.74 1.90 14.08
C GLY A 114 -32.12 1.44 12.75
N ARG A 115 -31.67 2.36 11.88
CA ARG A 115 -30.88 1.95 10.70
C ARG A 115 -29.50 1.47 11.15
N MET A 116 -29.20 0.22 10.83
CA MET A 116 -27.97 -0.48 11.19
C MET A 116 -27.22 -0.85 9.91
N ASP A 117 -25.91 -0.63 9.91
CA ASP A 117 -24.98 -1.05 8.87
C ASP A 117 -23.79 -1.74 9.55
N VAL A 118 -23.48 -2.96 9.11
CA VAL A 118 -22.41 -3.80 9.67
C VAL A 118 -21.49 -4.20 8.54
N ASP A 119 -20.20 -3.99 8.75
CA ASP A 119 -19.15 -4.40 7.82
C ASP A 119 -18.00 -5.09 8.57
N PHE A 120 -17.27 -5.92 7.86
CA PHE A 120 -16.18 -6.73 8.38
C PHE A 120 -14.91 -6.46 7.59
N ASP A 121 -13.86 -6.05 8.29
CA ASP A 121 -12.55 -5.87 7.69
C ASP A 121 -11.71 -7.14 7.88
N TYR A 122 -11.37 -7.77 6.75
CA TYR A 122 -10.50 -8.95 6.66
C TYR A 122 -9.04 -8.60 6.35
N GLY A 123 -8.70 -7.31 6.37
CA GLY A 123 -7.36 -6.80 6.14
C GLY A 123 -7.05 -6.60 4.66
N ASP A 124 -8.05 -6.30 3.82
CA ASP A 124 -7.81 -5.99 2.41
C ASP A 124 -6.89 -4.76 2.26
N GLU A 125 -6.93 -3.86 3.25
CA GLU A 125 -6.04 -2.70 3.39
C GLU A 125 -5.35 -2.69 4.77
N PRO A 126 -4.22 -1.97 4.92
CA PRO A 126 -3.57 -1.82 6.22
C PRO A 126 -4.50 -1.17 7.25
N PHE A 127 -4.52 -1.72 8.46
CA PHE A 127 -5.31 -1.13 9.54
C PHE A 127 -4.79 0.24 9.96
N PRO A 128 -5.68 1.13 10.44
CA PRO A 128 -5.27 2.38 11.09
C PRO A 128 -4.26 2.13 12.23
N ASP A 129 -3.31 3.04 12.42
CA ASP A 129 -2.23 2.90 13.42
C ASP A 129 -2.76 2.68 14.85
N ASP A 130 -3.92 3.28 15.19
CA ASP A 130 -4.56 3.13 16.50
C ASP A 130 -5.28 1.78 16.68
N GLN A 131 -5.38 0.98 15.61
CA GLN A 131 -6.02 -0.34 15.58
C GLN A 131 -5.05 -1.45 15.11
N LEU A 132 -3.82 -1.10 14.74
CA LEU A 132 -2.78 -2.05 14.33
C LEU A 132 -2.07 -2.63 15.56
N PHE A 133 -2.31 -3.91 15.84
CA PHE A 133 -1.60 -4.62 16.92
C PHE A 133 -0.14 -4.94 16.56
N PRO A 134 0.73 -5.19 17.57
CA PRO A 134 2.07 -5.71 17.32
C PRO A 134 2.06 -7.06 16.58
N PRO A 135 3.10 -7.40 15.80
CA PRO A 135 3.18 -8.65 15.03
C PRO A 135 2.95 -9.93 15.84
N THR A 136 3.39 -9.95 17.11
CA THR A 136 3.20 -11.10 18.01
C THR A 136 1.74 -11.44 18.26
N VAL A 137 0.88 -10.42 18.34
CA VAL A 137 -0.57 -10.59 18.60
C VAL A 137 -1.24 -11.29 17.42
N TYR A 138 -0.88 -10.93 16.20
CA TYR A 138 -1.42 -11.58 15.00
C TYR A 138 -0.92 -13.02 14.86
N ARG A 139 0.36 -13.31 15.18
CA ARG A 139 0.85 -14.70 15.17
C ARG A 139 0.06 -15.60 16.11
N THR A 140 -0.17 -15.14 17.34
CA THR A 140 -0.99 -15.88 18.31
C THR A 140 -2.42 -16.09 17.80
N ASP A 141 -2.99 -15.11 17.09
CA ASP A 141 -4.31 -15.28 16.49
C ASP A 141 -4.32 -16.35 15.40
N ILE A 142 -3.33 -16.36 14.51
CA ILE A 142 -3.22 -17.31 13.40
C ILE A 142 -2.96 -18.73 13.93
N GLU A 143 -2.25 -18.88 15.05
CA GLU A 143 -2.08 -20.18 15.72
C GLU A 143 -3.42 -20.75 16.23
N ILE A 144 -4.35 -19.88 16.65
CA ILE A 144 -5.67 -20.27 17.20
C ILE A 144 -6.72 -20.40 16.09
N TYR A 145 -6.67 -19.51 15.10
CA TYR A 145 -7.54 -19.44 13.95
C TYR A 145 -6.71 -19.47 12.66
N PRO A 146 -6.24 -20.66 12.23
CA PRO A 146 -5.45 -20.80 11.02
C PRO A 146 -6.18 -20.27 9.79
N ARG A 147 -5.43 -19.70 8.85
CA ARG A 147 -5.93 -19.20 7.57
C ARG A 147 -5.06 -19.73 6.45
N ASP A 148 -5.67 -20.08 5.32
CA ASP A 148 -4.95 -20.55 4.13
C ASP A 148 -4.10 -19.44 3.49
N ARG A 149 -4.50 -18.18 3.68
CA ARG A 149 -3.87 -17.02 3.06
C ARG A 149 -4.13 -15.77 3.88
N LEU A 150 -3.10 -14.94 3.99
CA LEU A 150 -3.18 -13.59 4.55
C LEU A 150 -3.07 -12.55 3.44
N PRO A 151 -3.68 -11.36 3.61
CA PRO A 151 -3.33 -10.19 2.82
C PRO A 151 -1.82 -9.95 2.86
N VAL A 152 -1.20 -9.62 1.72
CA VAL A 152 0.26 -9.58 1.57
C VAL A 152 0.91 -8.64 2.58
N TRP A 153 0.29 -7.49 2.86
CA TRP A 153 0.81 -6.53 3.83
C TRP A 153 0.82 -7.09 5.26
N LEU A 154 -0.20 -7.85 5.64
CA LEU A 154 -0.30 -8.43 6.98
C LEU A 154 0.67 -9.60 7.11
N ALA A 155 0.77 -10.44 6.07
CA ALA A 155 1.75 -11.51 6.00
C ALA A 155 3.18 -10.95 6.12
N ALA A 156 3.50 -9.88 5.38
CA ALA A 156 4.77 -9.17 5.46
C ALA A 156 4.98 -8.55 6.85
N TYR A 157 4.01 -7.81 7.39
CA TYR A 157 4.09 -7.18 8.71
C TYR A 157 4.43 -8.19 9.82
N ILE A 158 3.93 -9.42 9.71
CA ILE A 158 4.13 -10.45 10.70
C ILE A 158 5.44 -11.22 10.50
N HIS A 159 5.83 -11.44 9.25
CA HIS A 159 6.89 -12.40 8.89
C HIS A 159 8.08 -11.78 8.15
N HIS A 160 8.17 -10.46 7.95
CA HIS A 160 9.28 -9.89 7.18
C HIS A 160 10.65 -10.06 7.84
N GLU A 161 10.73 -10.09 9.17
CA GLU A 161 11.98 -10.32 9.93
C GLU A 161 13.15 -9.44 9.47
N ASN A 162 12.85 -8.23 8.98
CA ASN A 162 13.83 -7.32 8.38
C ASN A 162 14.66 -7.90 7.21
N ARG A 163 14.20 -8.97 6.55
CA ARG A 163 14.95 -9.66 5.46
C ARG A 163 15.22 -8.78 4.23
N GLN A 164 14.43 -7.72 4.05
CA GLN A 164 14.63 -6.74 2.97
C GLN A 164 15.43 -5.50 3.42
N LEU A 165 15.69 -5.34 4.72
CA LEU A 165 16.43 -4.21 5.25
C LEU A 165 17.93 -4.42 5.02
N ARG A 166 18.53 -3.54 4.21
CA ARG A 166 19.97 -3.58 3.90
C ARG A 166 20.69 -2.39 4.53
N GLY A 167 21.05 -2.48 5.81
CA GLY A 167 21.82 -1.41 6.48
C GLY A 167 23.22 -1.20 5.86
N PRO A 168 23.89 -0.05 6.09
CA PRO A 168 25.17 0.28 5.45
C PRO A 168 26.28 -0.78 5.64
N LEU A 169 26.40 -1.37 6.83
CA LEU A 169 27.38 -2.44 7.09
C LEU A 169 27.07 -3.68 6.25
N ALA A 170 25.81 -4.14 6.27
CA ALA A 170 25.37 -5.28 5.48
C ALA A 170 25.53 -5.03 3.97
N ALA A 171 25.30 -3.79 3.51
CA ALA A 171 25.53 -3.41 2.12
C ALA A 171 27.01 -3.57 1.70
N ALA A 172 27.94 -3.08 2.52
CA ALA A 172 29.37 -3.20 2.27
C ALA A 172 29.89 -4.66 2.35
N GLU A 173 29.31 -5.48 3.22
CA GLU A 173 29.61 -6.92 3.29
C GLU A 173 29.08 -7.66 2.07
N GLN A 174 27.82 -7.45 1.71
CA GLN A 174 27.19 -8.05 0.53
C GLN A 174 27.94 -7.67 -0.75
N ALA A 175 28.27 -6.38 -0.96
CA ALA A 175 28.97 -5.93 -2.15
C ALA A 175 30.35 -6.60 -2.33
N ARG A 176 31.11 -6.78 -1.23
CA ARG A 176 32.38 -7.52 -1.26
C ARG A 176 32.17 -9.01 -1.55
N ALA A 177 31.15 -9.62 -0.96
CA ALA A 177 30.82 -11.02 -1.19
C ALA A 177 30.37 -11.28 -2.64
N ASP A 178 29.56 -10.38 -3.20
CA ASP A 178 29.10 -10.43 -4.59
C ASP A 178 30.28 -10.29 -5.55
N ALA A 179 31.17 -9.31 -5.32
CA ALA A 179 32.38 -9.14 -6.11
C ALA A 179 33.30 -10.36 -6.05
N ALA A 180 33.52 -10.93 -4.87
CA ALA A 180 34.34 -12.15 -4.70
C ALA A 180 33.71 -13.39 -5.38
N ALA A 181 32.38 -13.46 -5.42
CA ALA A 181 31.64 -14.53 -6.07
C ALA A 181 31.35 -14.29 -7.57
N GLY A 182 31.77 -13.15 -8.13
CA GLY A 182 31.46 -12.75 -9.50
C GLY A 182 29.96 -12.54 -9.77
N ARG A 183 29.16 -12.25 -8.74
CA ARG A 183 27.75 -11.91 -8.88
C ARG A 183 27.62 -10.48 -9.40
N ASN A 184 27.26 -10.36 -10.66
CA ASN A 184 27.09 -9.08 -11.33
C ASN A 184 25.62 -8.66 -11.32
N PRO A 185 25.34 -7.34 -11.29
CA PRO A 185 23.98 -6.86 -11.44
C PRO A 185 23.49 -6.99 -12.88
N ILE A 186 22.17 -6.98 -13.04
CA ILE A 186 21.50 -6.99 -14.34
C ILE A 186 21.41 -5.54 -14.82
N GLY A 187 21.98 -5.26 -15.99
CA GLY A 187 21.79 -3.97 -16.66
C GLY A 187 20.38 -3.87 -17.21
N SER A 188 19.67 -2.81 -16.83
CA SER A 188 18.36 -2.45 -17.39
C SER A 188 18.50 -2.13 -18.88
N ALA A 189 17.54 -2.58 -19.69
CA ALA A 189 17.51 -2.23 -21.11
C ALA A 189 17.26 -0.71 -21.28
N PRO A 190 18.21 0.07 -21.85
CA PRO A 190 18.05 1.53 -21.99
C PRO A 190 16.83 1.87 -22.84
N ASP A 191 16.05 2.86 -22.42
CA ASP A 191 14.85 3.38 -23.10
C ASP A 191 13.74 2.34 -23.34
N VAL A 192 13.89 1.13 -22.79
CA VAL A 192 12.86 0.07 -22.78
C VAL A 192 12.29 -0.05 -21.37
N GLU A 193 13.15 -0.15 -20.37
CA GLU A 193 12.73 -0.21 -18.97
C GLU A 193 12.57 1.20 -18.39
N PHE A 194 13.64 2.00 -18.42
CA PHE A 194 13.62 3.36 -17.89
C PHE A 194 14.38 4.35 -18.78
N PRO A 195 13.90 5.61 -18.86
CA PRO A 195 14.68 6.70 -19.44
C PRO A 195 15.99 6.93 -18.66
N ALA A 196 16.93 7.66 -19.26
CA ALA A 196 18.08 8.19 -18.54
C ALA A 196 17.65 8.99 -17.29
N LEU A 197 18.46 8.96 -16.23
CA LEU A 197 18.13 9.52 -14.91
C LEU A 197 17.59 10.95 -14.99
N ASP A 198 18.29 11.85 -15.67
CA ASP A 198 17.91 13.25 -15.84
C ASP A 198 16.52 13.41 -16.48
N LEU A 199 16.26 12.64 -17.55
CA LEU A 199 15.00 12.72 -18.28
C LEU A 199 13.85 12.19 -17.43
N MET A 200 14.07 11.07 -16.75
CA MET A 200 13.13 10.48 -15.79
C MET A 200 12.80 11.47 -14.66
N ALA A 201 13.82 12.08 -14.05
CA ALA A 201 13.67 13.05 -12.98
C ALA A 201 12.85 14.27 -13.42
N ARG A 202 13.12 14.81 -14.62
CA ARG A 202 12.37 15.94 -15.19
C ARG A 202 10.91 15.60 -15.47
N ARG A 203 10.64 14.46 -16.10
CA ARG A 203 9.26 14.03 -16.36
C ARG A 203 8.48 13.83 -15.06
N TRP A 204 9.08 13.20 -14.05
CA TRP A 204 8.49 13.05 -12.73
C TRP A 204 8.13 14.39 -12.10
N ALA A 205 9.06 15.35 -12.12
CA ALA A 205 8.85 16.67 -11.54
C ALA A 205 7.75 17.46 -12.24
N LEU A 206 7.64 17.37 -13.58
CA LEU A 206 6.53 17.98 -14.30
C LEU A 206 5.18 17.37 -13.89
N ILE A 207 5.10 16.04 -13.77
CA ILE A 207 3.87 15.37 -13.33
C ILE A 207 3.53 15.80 -11.90
N ALA A 208 4.51 15.83 -10.98
CA ALA A 208 4.31 16.30 -9.61
C ALA A 208 3.75 17.73 -9.56
N ALA A 209 4.34 18.65 -10.33
CA ALA A 209 3.86 20.02 -10.43
C ALA A 209 2.43 20.11 -10.97
N ALA A 210 2.07 19.30 -11.97
CA ALA A 210 0.70 19.23 -12.49
C ALA A 210 -0.31 18.76 -11.42
N PHE A 211 0.02 17.72 -10.64
CA PHE A 211 -0.81 17.25 -9.53
C PHE A 211 -1.00 18.33 -8.45
N VAL A 212 0.06 19.08 -8.14
CA VAL A 212 0.00 20.21 -7.20
C VAL A 212 -0.85 21.36 -7.76
N ALA A 213 -0.74 21.66 -9.06
CA ALA A 213 -1.53 22.70 -9.72
C ALA A 213 -3.03 22.44 -9.62
N VAL A 214 -3.47 21.18 -9.79
CA VAL A 214 -4.89 20.80 -9.64
C VAL A 214 -5.35 20.66 -8.18
N GLY A 215 -4.48 20.94 -7.20
CA GLY A 215 -4.80 20.85 -5.77
C GLY A 215 -4.95 19.42 -5.27
N SER A 216 -4.41 18.43 -5.98
CA SER A 216 -4.46 17.03 -5.55
C SER A 216 -3.68 16.85 -4.26
N LYS A 217 -4.31 16.31 -3.22
CA LYS A 217 -3.63 15.94 -1.96
C LYS A 217 -2.73 14.72 -2.13
N TRP A 218 -2.97 13.92 -3.16
CA TRP A 218 -2.26 12.67 -3.47
C TRP A 218 -1.41 12.80 -4.76
N GLY A 219 -0.64 11.76 -5.07
CA GLY A 219 0.17 11.68 -6.28
C GLY A 219 1.63 12.08 -6.07
N PRO A 220 2.39 12.27 -7.16
CA PRO A 220 3.82 12.48 -7.08
C PRO A 220 4.20 13.82 -6.45
N ARG A 221 5.33 13.85 -5.74
CA ARG A 221 5.92 15.02 -5.08
C ARG A 221 7.43 15.06 -5.27
N VAL A 222 8.01 16.25 -5.24
CA VAL A 222 9.45 16.45 -5.36
C VAL A 222 10.02 17.25 -4.19
N THR A 223 11.18 16.80 -3.76
CA THR A 223 12.13 17.53 -2.91
C THR A 223 13.49 17.50 -3.60
N PRO A 224 14.49 18.31 -3.18
CA PRO A 224 15.79 18.36 -3.86
C PRO A 224 16.49 16.99 -4.03
N ALA A 225 16.29 16.05 -3.11
CA ALA A 225 16.94 14.74 -3.13
C ALA A 225 15.98 13.57 -3.38
N PHE A 226 14.66 13.78 -3.24
CA PHE A 226 13.68 12.69 -3.34
C PHE A 226 12.51 13.09 -4.23
N HIS A 227 12.19 12.23 -5.18
CA HIS A 227 10.90 12.23 -5.84
C HIS A 227 10.10 11.05 -5.30
N VAL A 228 8.91 11.32 -4.77
CA VAL A 228 8.07 10.33 -4.12
C VAL A 228 6.77 10.21 -4.90
N PHE A 229 6.28 8.99 -5.03
CA PHE A 229 4.98 8.70 -5.61
C PHE A 229 4.29 7.64 -4.76
N GLU A 230 3.11 7.96 -4.28
CA GLU A 230 2.19 7.00 -3.68
C GLU A 230 0.88 7.08 -4.46
N GLY A 231 0.51 5.95 -5.06
CA GLY A 231 -0.73 5.78 -5.79
C GLY A 231 -1.90 5.54 -4.84
N SER A 232 -3.12 5.67 -5.36
CA SER A 232 -4.36 5.49 -4.59
C SER A 232 -4.62 4.04 -4.15
N LYS A 233 -3.78 3.08 -4.56
CA LYS A 233 -3.91 1.65 -4.25
C LYS A 233 -2.65 1.12 -3.54
N PHE A 234 -1.98 1.94 -2.74
CA PHE A 234 -0.79 1.58 -1.96
C PHE A 234 0.42 1.07 -2.76
N SER A 235 0.39 1.10 -4.10
CA SER A 235 1.60 1.01 -4.93
C SER A 235 2.32 2.36 -4.91
N GLY A 236 3.64 2.33 -4.88
CA GLY A 236 4.42 3.56 -4.83
C GLY A 236 5.92 3.33 -4.92
N SER A 237 6.65 4.43 -5.08
CA SER A 237 8.10 4.40 -5.18
C SER A 237 8.74 5.73 -4.81
N THR A 238 10.04 5.63 -4.55
CA THR A 238 10.92 6.76 -4.29
C THR A 238 12.10 6.70 -5.25
N LEU A 239 12.33 7.79 -5.96
CA LEU A 239 13.61 8.09 -6.60
C LEU A 239 14.45 8.94 -5.64
N CYS A 240 15.56 8.41 -5.15
CA CYS A 240 16.56 9.12 -4.36
C CYS A 240 17.72 9.55 -5.28
N LEU A 241 17.93 10.85 -5.42
CA LEU A 241 19.04 11.45 -6.17
C LEU A 241 20.25 11.61 -5.24
N LEU A 242 21.42 11.18 -5.71
CA LEU A 242 22.66 11.19 -4.93
C LEU A 242 23.78 11.95 -5.65
N PRO A 243 24.76 12.48 -4.89
CA PRO A 243 25.94 13.10 -5.50
C PRO A 243 26.72 12.12 -6.38
N GLY A 244 27.29 12.65 -7.46
CA GLY A 244 28.16 11.91 -8.38
C GLY A 244 27.42 11.12 -9.47
N ASP A 245 26.32 11.66 -10.00
CA ASP A 245 25.48 11.01 -11.02
C ASP A 245 25.04 9.60 -10.58
N ARG A 246 24.44 9.54 -9.39
CA ARG A 246 23.92 8.32 -8.78
C ARG A 246 22.47 8.51 -8.36
N ALA A 247 21.71 7.43 -8.41
CA ALA A 247 20.35 7.43 -7.88
C ALA A 247 19.91 6.02 -7.49
N VAL A 248 18.86 5.95 -6.67
CA VAL A 248 18.13 4.71 -6.38
C VAL A 248 16.66 4.94 -6.68
N LEU A 249 16.07 4.08 -7.51
CA LEU A 249 14.62 3.99 -7.70
C LEU A 249 14.14 2.69 -7.04
N SER A 250 13.34 2.80 -5.99
CA SER A 250 12.87 1.64 -5.24
C SER A 250 11.44 1.83 -4.74
N GLY A 251 10.71 0.74 -4.58
CA GLY A 251 9.28 0.81 -4.27
C GLY A 251 8.60 -0.54 -4.16
N GLY A 252 7.27 -0.49 -4.16
CA GLY A 252 6.42 -1.66 -4.05
C GLY A 252 5.19 -1.56 -4.92
N VAL A 253 4.85 -2.66 -5.59
CA VAL A 253 3.54 -2.89 -6.21
C VAL A 253 2.64 -3.54 -5.16
N TRP A 254 1.45 -2.97 -4.95
CA TRP A 254 0.48 -3.52 -4.02
C TRP A 254 0.05 -4.93 -4.44
N ASN A 255 -0.03 -5.85 -3.47
CA ASN A 255 -0.37 -7.25 -3.70
C ASN A 255 0.47 -7.93 -4.80
N ALA A 256 1.77 -7.58 -4.88
CA ALA A 256 2.69 -8.20 -5.83
C ALA A 256 2.68 -9.74 -5.69
N PRO A 257 2.47 -10.48 -6.78
CA PRO A 257 2.41 -11.95 -6.75
C PRO A 257 3.67 -12.59 -6.17
N GLU A 258 4.83 -11.97 -6.35
CA GLU A 258 6.10 -12.46 -5.84
C GLU A 258 6.15 -12.42 -4.31
N LEU A 259 5.73 -11.31 -3.69
CA LEU A 259 5.69 -11.20 -2.23
C LEU A 259 4.59 -12.08 -1.64
N ASP A 260 3.46 -12.19 -2.32
CA ASP A 260 2.43 -13.13 -1.93
C ASP A 260 2.96 -14.57 -1.88
N ALA A 261 3.71 -14.98 -2.91
CA ALA A 261 4.28 -16.32 -2.95
C ALA A 261 5.38 -16.51 -1.88
N VAL A 262 6.15 -15.48 -1.56
CA VAL A 262 7.12 -15.51 -0.45
C VAL A 262 6.40 -15.68 0.89
N TYR A 263 5.40 -14.85 1.18
CA TYR A 263 4.83 -14.76 2.52
C TYR A 263 3.71 -15.78 2.79
N ASN A 264 2.96 -16.19 1.77
CA ASN A 264 1.85 -17.13 1.92
C ASN A 264 2.17 -18.54 1.38
N LYS A 265 3.30 -18.74 0.68
CA LYS A 265 3.68 -20.03 0.10
C LYS A 265 5.14 -20.42 0.38
N ASP A 266 5.80 -19.70 1.28
CA ASP A 266 7.18 -19.95 1.71
C ASP A 266 8.20 -20.01 0.56
N LEU A 267 7.97 -19.29 -0.54
CA LEU A 267 8.97 -19.18 -1.60
C LEU A 267 10.14 -18.28 -1.19
N PRO A 268 11.34 -18.48 -1.77
CA PRO A 268 12.50 -17.63 -1.50
C PRO A 268 12.24 -16.17 -1.87
N MET A 269 12.68 -15.25 -1.00
CA MET A 269 12.66 -13.82 -1.29
C MET A 269 13.56 -13.50 -2.51
N PRO A 270 13.10 -12.71 -3.50
CA PRO A 270 13.96 -12.24 -4.57
C PRO A 270 15.14 -11.42 -4.04
N ASP A 271 16.34 -11.66 -4.56
CA ASP A 271 17.53 -10.91 -4.20
C ASP A 271 17.57 -9.57 -4.94
N PHE A 272 16.79 -8.60 -4.46
CA PHE A 272 16.69 -7.26 -5.06
C PHE A 272 18.02 -6.49 -5.09
N TYR A 273 18.98 -6.88 -4.25
CA TYR A 273 20.27 -6.19 -4.07
C TYR A 273 21.45 -6.94 -4.67
N GLN A 274 21.20 -8.02 -5.43
CA GLN A 274 22.25 -8.78 -6.08
C GLN A 274 23.14 -7.88 -6.95
N GLY A 275 24.44 -7.86 -6.64
CA GLY A 275 25.43 -7.04 -7.35
C GLY A 275 25.31 -5.54 -7.10
N ALA A 276 24.49 -5.11 -6.12
CA ALA A 276 24.32 -3.71 -5.78
C ALA A 276 25.55 -3.18 -5.03
N PRO A 277 26.04 -1.97 -5.35
CA PRO A 277 27.15 -1.38 -4.65
C PRO A 277 26.81 -1.10 -3.17
N ASP A 278 27.84 -0.83 -2.38
CA ASP A 278 27.74 -0.62 -0.92
C ASP A 278 26.89 0.59 -0.53
N TRP A 279 26.81 1.60 -1.41
CA TRP A 279 26.03 2.80 -1.20
C TRP A 279 24.52 2.62 -1.46
N VAL A 280 24.08 1.51 -2.06
CA VAL A 280 22.66 1.14 -2.16
C VAL A 280 22.23 0.52 -0.84
N ALA A 281 22.02 1.36 0.17
CA ALA A 281 21.69 0.94 1.53
C ALA A 281 20.39 1.60 2.02
N ALA A 282 19.88 1.12 3.15
CA ALA A 282 18.58 1.50 3.71
C ALA A 282 18.26 3.02 3.67
N PRO A 283 19.19 3.96 3.97
CA PRO A 283 18.88 5.40 3.93
C PRO A 283 18.47 5.96 2.57
N VAL A 284 18.80 5.27 1.47
CA VAL A 284 18.48 5.70 0.10
C VAL A 284 17.44 4.78 -0.57
N ILE A 285 16.94 3.78 0.16
CA ILE A 285 15.93 2.82 -0.29
C ILE A 285 14.57 3.23 0.27
N ASN A 286 13.51 2.95 -0.47
CA ASN A 286 12.14 3.19 -0.05
C ASN A 286 11.82 2.43 1.25
N ARG A 287 11.09 3.08 2.16
CA ARG A 287 10.74 2.56 3.50
C ARG A 287 9.98 1.23 3.48
N ARG A 288 9.40 0.84 2.34
CA ARG A 288 8.80 -0.49 2.18
C ARG A 288 9.76 -1.63 2.49
N ALA A 289 11.07 -1.42 2.34
CA ALA A 289 12.09 -2.40 2.77
C ALA A 289 12.07 -2.66 4.29
N GLU A 290 11.68 -1.68 5.11
CA GLU A 290 11.55 -1.82 6.57
C GLU A 290 10.38 -2.75 6.93
N ASN A 291 9.33 -2.76 6.13
CA ASN A 291 8.09 -3.49 6.41
C ASN A 291 7.91 -4.76 5.54
N GLY A 292 8.94 -5.15 4.78
CA GLY A 292 8.87 -6.34 3.91
C GLY A 292 8.04 -6.17 2.64
N LEU A 293 7.77 -4.93 2.23
CA LEU A 293 6.89 -4.61 1.10
C LEU A 293 7.63 -4.08 -0.13
N LEU A 294 8.95 -4.18 -0.15
CA LEU A 294 9.74 -3.83 -1.33
C LEU A 294 9.53 -4.90 -2.40
N THR A 295 9.21 -4.47 -3.62
CA THR A 295 9.06 -5.37 -4.78
C THR A 295 10.08 -5.08 -5.87
N PHE A 296 10.78 -3.94 -5.79
CA PHE A 296 11.88 -3.62 -6.70
C PHE A 296 12.88 -2.63 -6.08
N CYS A 297 14.13 -2.78 -6.53
CA CYS A 297 15.22 -1.83 -6.35
C CYS A 297 16.04 -1.72 -7.64
N TYR A 298 16.19 -0.51 -8.12
CA TYR A 298 17.02 -0.12 -9.25
C TYR A 298 18.01 0.95 -8.78
N TRP A 299 19.20 0.97 -9.36
CA TRP A 299 20.17 2.02 -9.10
C TRP A 299 20.83 2.50 -10.38
N TRP A 300 21.10 3.80 -10.44
CA TRP A 300 21.79 4.46 -11.53
C TRP A 300 23.25 4.67 -11.15
N GLU A 301 24.14 4.26 -12.02
CA GLU A 301 25.57 4.55 -11.93
C GLU A 301 26.18 4.50 -13.34
N GLY A 302 27.15 5.37 -13.63
CA GLY A 302 27.88 5.30 -14.89
C GLY A 302 27.00 5.42 -16.15
N GLY A 303 25.92 6.21 -16.08
CA GLY A 303 25.05 6.45 -17.23
C GLY A 303 24.03 5.35 -17.52
N ARG A 304 23.79 4.40 -16.60
CA ARG A 304 22.85 3.29 -16.81
C ARG A 304 22.16 2.86 -15.52
N TRP A 305 20.93 2.36 -15.67
CA TRP A 305 20.18 1.67 -14.62
C TRP A 305 20.61 0.20 -14.48
N TYR A 306 20.73 -0.24 -13.24
CA TYR A 306 21.02 -1.61 -12.84
C TYR A 306 19.97 -2.11 -11.85
N ARG A 307 19.80 -3.43 -11.79
CA ARG A 307 18.93 -4.11 -10.84
C ARG A 307 19.52 -5.46 -10.42
N GLY A 308 19.12 -5.94 -9.24
CA GLY A 308 19.27 -7.34 -8.87
C GLY A 308 18.12 -8.17 -9.48
N ALA A 309 17.48 -9.00 -8.67
CA ALA A 309 16.32 -9.80 -9.05
C ALA A 309 15.01 -9.01 -9.17
N SER A 310 15.04 -7.67 -9.18
CA SER A 310 13.86 -6.83 -9.42
C SER A 310 13.20 -7.20 -10.76
N PRO A 311 11.86 -7.19 -10.88
CA PRO A 311 11.18 -7.44 -12.14
C PRO A 311 11.45 -6.31 -13.13
N GLY A 312 11.15 -6.52 -14.43
CA GLY A 312 11.22 -5.47 -15.44
C GLY A 312 10.21 -4.34 -15.22
N ALA A 313 10.44 -3.20 -15.88
CA ALA A 313 9.66 -1.99 -15.65
C ALA A 313 8.16 -2.09 -16.02
N ASP A 314 7.78 -3.01 -16.90
CA ASP A 314 6.40 -3.33 -17.26
C ASP A 314 5.57 -3.77 -16.04
N ALA A 315 6.19 -4.53 -15.13
CA ALA A 315 5.57 -4.92 -13.87
C ALA A 315 5.41 -3.76 -12.87
N LEU A 316 6.08 -2.62 -13.11
CA LEU A 316 6.16 -1.49 -12.17
C LEU A 316 5.16 -0.37 -12.50
N ALA A 317 4.34 -0.53 -13.54
CA ALA A 317 3.43 0.51 -14.05
C ALA A 317 2.53 1.16 -12.99
N SER A 318 2.10 0.41 -11.99
CA SER A 318 1.26 0.96 -10.89
C SER A 318 2.05 1.70 -9.81
N ALA A 319 3.36 1.50 -9.74
CA ALA A 319 4.22 1.97 -8.66
C ALA A 319 5.11 3.15 -9.04
N VAL A 320 5.13 3.58 -10.31
CA VAL A 320 5.83 4.79 -10.76
C VAL A 320 4.85 5.72 -11.48
N PRO A 321 5.03 7.06 -11.40
CA PRO A 321 4.21 7.98 -12.17
C PRO A 321 4.55 7.80 -13.66
N GLY A 322 3.59 7.93 -14.57
CA GLY A 322 3.73 7.65 -16.01
C GLY A 322 4.78 8.50 -16.75
N MET A 323 6.06 8.32 -16.44
CA MET A 323 7.23 9.09 -16.93
C MET A 323 7.98 8.39 -18.07
N TRP A 324 7.42 7.30 -18.59
CA TRP A 324 8.01 6.38 -19.55
C TRP A 324 8.47 7.06 -20.84
N ASP A 325 7.57 7.81 -21.46
CA ASP A 325 7.80 8.50 -22.72
C ASP A 325 7.01 9.82 -22.75
N THR A 326 7.34 10.69 -23.70
CA THR A 326 6.70 12.00 -23.87
C THR A 326 5.18 11.86 -24.01
N ARG A 327 4.71 10.86 -24.77
CA ARG A 327 3.27 10.61 -24.99
C ARG A 327 2.56 10.29 -23.68
N THR A 328 3.12 9.41 -22.87
CA THR A 328 2.57 9.02 -21.56
C THR A 328 2.45 10.23 -20.65
N VAL A 329 3.48 11.09 -20.61
CA VAL A 329 3.43 12.31 -19.79
C VAL A 329 2.34 13.26 -20.29
N VAL A 330 2.21 13.43 -21.61
CA VAL A 330 1.11 14.21 -22.23
C VAL A 330 -0.25 13.65 -21.83
N ASP A 331 -0.43 12.33 -21.90
CA ASP A 331 -1.69 11.66 -21.56
C ASP A 331 -2.03 11.86 -20.08
N VAL A 332 -1.05 11.74 -19.17
CA VAL A 332 -1.22 12.00 -17.73
C VAL A 332 -1.65 13.45 -17.48
N LEU A 333 -0.94 14.44 -18.06
CA LEU A 333 -1.27 15.85 -17.88
C LEU A 333 -2.65 16.18 -18.46
N THR A 334 -2.98 15.63 -19.63
CA THR A 334 -4.29 15.83 -20.26
C THR A 334 -5.41 15.24 -19.40
N GLY A 335 -5.19 14.05 -18.83
CA GLY A 335 -6.11 13.41 -17.90
C GLY A 335 -6.36 14.24 -16.64
N LEU A 336 -5.33 14.90 -16.09
CA LEU A 336 -5.46 15.78 -14.93
C LEU A 336 -6.29 17.04 -15.22
N LEU A 337 -6.24 17.58 -16.43
CA LEU A 337 -7.05 18.73 -16.81
C LEU A 337 -8.54 18.38 -16.91
N GLY A 338 -8.85 17.12 -17.23
CA GLY A 338 -10.20 16.59 -17.33
C GLY A 338 -11.02 17.16 -18.50
N GLU A 339 -12.31 16.80 -18.54
CA GLU A 339 -13.20 17.11 -19.67
C GLU A 339 -13.47 18.61 -19.88
N LYS A 340 -13.33 19.42 -18.82
CA LYS A 340 -13.59 20.86 -18.87
C LYS A 340 -12.42 21.67 -19.45
N ALA A 341 -11.30 21.02 -19.75
CA ALA A 341 -10.14 21.67 -20.31
C ALA A 341 -10.41 22.22 -21.72
N SER A 342 -10.01 23.46 -21.95
CA SER A 342 -10.10 24.08 -23.27
C SER A 342 -9.20 23.38 -24.29
N GLN A 343 -9.56 23.47 -25.56
CA GLN A 343 -8.74 22.93 -26.65
C GLN A 343 -7.32 23.53 -26.66
N ALA A 344 -7.19 24.82 -26.37
CA ALA A 344 -5.89 25.49 -26.29
C ALA A 344 -5.00 24.93 -25.16
N GLN A 345 -5.58 24.55 -24.01
CA GLN A 345 -4.83 23.90 -22.94
C GLN A 345 -4.31 22.53 -23.40
N LYS A 346 -5.18 21.70 -24.01
CA LYS A 346 -4.82 20.37 -24.50
C LYS A 346 -3.70 20.45 -25.56
N GLU A 347 -3.78 21.40 -26.48
CA GLU A 347 -2.76 21.63 -27.52
C GLU A 347 -1.42 22.13 -26.94
N ALA A 348 -1.44 22.86 -25.81
CA ALA A 348 -0.24 23.38 -25.17
C ALA A 348 0.53 22.32 -24.35
N VAL A 349 -0.08 21.18 -24.00
CA VAL A 349 0.54 20.16 -23.14
C VAL A 349 1.84 19.63 -23.71
N LEU A 350 1.87 19.25 -25.00
CA LEU A 350 3.07 18.70 -25.63
C LEU A 350 4.27 19.66 -25.54
N GLY A 351 4.05 20.94 -25.84
CA GLY A 351 5.10 21.95 -25.76
C GLY A 351 5.61 22.17 -24.33
N LEU A 352 4.75 22.01 -23.32
CA LEU A 352 5.15 22.05 -21.92
C LEU A 352 6.01 20.83 -21.54
N VAL A 353 5.62 19.62 -21.96
CA VAL A 353 6.39 18.39 -21.71
C VAL A 353 7.78 18.49 -22.33
N GLU A 354 7.85 18.87 -23.60
CA GLU A 354 9.12 19.07 -24.30
C GLU A 354 10.02 20.13 -23.63
N ALA A 355 9.43 21.21 -23.10
CA ALA A 355 10.18 22.22 -22.35
C ALA A 355 10.74 21.65 -21.03
N ALA A 356 9.98 20.82 -20.33
CA ALA A 356 10.44 20.16 -19.10
C ALA A 356 11.55 19.14 -19.36
N GLU A 357 11.46 18.35 -20.43
CA GLU A 357 12.52 17.39 -20.82
C GLU A 357 13.86 18.10 -21.08
N ARG A 358 13.82 19.36 -21.52
CA ARG A 358 14.99 20.24 -21.71
C ARG A 358 15.37 21.09 -20.49
N ALA A 359 14.69 20.91 -19.34
CA ALA A 359 14.85 21.76 -18.14
C ALA A 359 14.71 23.27 -18.44
N ALA A 360 13.74 23.62 -19.27
CA ALA A 360 13.52 24.98 -19.77
C ALA A 360 12.05 25.41 -19.63
N VAL A 361 11.38 24.98 -18.55
CA VAL A 361 9.98 25.36 -18.33
C VAL A 361 9.90 26.87 -18.06
N ALA A 362 9.16 27.56 -18.92
CA ALA A 362 8.79 28.96 -18.75
C ALA A 362 7.44 29.08 -18.05
N ARG A 363 7.26 30.12 -17.23
CA ARG A 363 6.03 30.30 -16.44
C ARG A 363 4.82 30.46 -17.33
N GLU A 364 4.98 31.17 -18.44
CA GLU A 364 3.96 31.41 -19.46
C GLU A 364 3.56 30.11 -20.18
N ALA A 365 4.51 29.17 -20.36
CA ALA A 365 4.20 27.86 -20.93
C ALA A 365 3.38 27.02 -19.94
N PHE A 366 3.74 27.06 -18.66
CA PHE A 366 2.98 26.36 -17.62
C PHE A 366 1.57 26.96 -17.46
N THR A 367 1.43 28.28 -17.40
CA THR A 367 0.13 28.95 -17.22
C THR A 367 -0.80 28.83 -18.43
N ARG A 368 -0.26 28.58 -19.63
CA ARG A 368 -1.08 28.24 -20.81
C ARG A 368 -1.80 26.91 -20.63
N VAL A 369 -1.21 25.97 -19.90
CA VAL A 369 -1.82 24.66 -19.58
C VAL A 369 -2.65 24.76 -18.30
N PHE A 370 -2.13 25.42 -17.26
CA PHE A 370 -2.76 25.61 -15.96
C PHE A 370 -2.96 27.11 -15.64
N PRO A 371 -4.05 27.75 -16.11
CA PRO A 371 -4.35 29.15 -15.82
C PRO A 371 -4.39 29.45 -14.30
N ALA A 372 -3.73 30.54 -13.89
CA ALA A 372 -3.52 30.88 -12.47
C ALA A 372 -4.79 31.31 -11.73
N ASP A 373 -5.86 31.66 -12.45
CA ASP A 373 -7.17 31.97 -11.90
C ASP A 373 -7.97 30.70 -11.52
N VAL A 374 -7.57 29.53 -12.02
CA VAL A 374 -8.24 28.24 -11.78
C VAL A 374 -7.36 27.28 -10.97
N TYR A 375 -6.05 27.29 -11.21
CA TYR A 375 -5.10 26.31 -10.67
C TYR A 375 -4.09 26.93 -9.70
N ASN A 376 -3.55 26.12 -8.79
CA ASN A 376 -2.52 26.52 -7.84
C ASN A 376 -1.13 26.56 -8.49
N VAL A 377 -0.93 27.54 -9.37
CA VAL A 377 0.31 27.70 -10.14
C VAL A 377 1.51 27.99 -9.25
N ASP A 378 1.37 28.76 -8.17
CA ASP A 378 2.52 29.14 -7.33
C ASP A 378 3.12 27.94 -6.59
N SER A 379 2.29 27.05 -6.05
CA SER A 379 2.78 25.82 -5.43
C SER A 379 3.42 24.88 -6.46
N ALA A 380 2.82 24.76 -7.64
CA ALA A 380 3.39 23.95 -8.72
C ALA A 380 4.73 24.50 -9.22
N TRP A 381 4.84 25.83 -9.31
CA TRP A 381 6.07 26.51 -9.72
C TRP A 381 7.22 26.28 -8.72
N PHE A 382 6.90 26.24 -7.43
CA PHE A 382 7.86 25.92 -6.39
C PHE A 382 8.41 24.49 -6.53
N GLU A 383 7.56 23.49 -6.82
CA GLU A 383 7.99 22.11 -7.10
C GLU A 383 8.94 22.05 -8.32
N LEU A 384 8.61 22.73 -9.42
CA LEU A 384 9.48 22.81 -10.60
C LEU A 384 10.84 23.47 -10.30
N ASN A 385 10.85 24.47 -9.42
CA ASN A 385 12.08 25.13 -8.98
C ASN A 385 12.97 24.19 -8.15
N LEU A 386 12.40 23.48 -7.18
CA LEU A 386 13.12 22.50 -6.37
C LEU A 386 13.77 21.40 -7.24
N ALA A 387 13.07 21.02 -8.31
CA ALA A 387 13.53 20.02 -9.25
C ALA A 387 14.54 20.56 -10.30
N GLY A 388 14.80 21.87 -10.34
CA GLY A 388 15.73 22.49 -11.30
C GLY A 388 15.22 22.50 -12.74
N LEU A 389 13.90 22.53 -12.96
CA LEU A 389 13.29 22.49 -14.31
C LEU A 389 13.08 23.86 -14.93
N LEU A 390 13.32 24.92 -14.17
CA LEU A 390 13.10 26.29 -14.63
C LEU A 390 14.24 26.69 -15.58
N GLY A 391 13.88 27.30 -16.71
CA GLY A 391 14.87 27.90 -17.59
C GLY A 391 15.70 28.92 -16.80
N THR A 392 17.01 28.71 -16.72
CA THR A 392 17.88 29.63 -15.99
C THR A 392 17.88 31.01 -16.69
N HIS A 393 17.49 32.05 -15.95
CA HIS A 393 18.22 33.31 -16.09
C HIS A 393 19.64 33.02 -15.60
N THR A 394 20.61 33.19 -16.47
CA THR A 394 22.04 33.15 -16.15
C THR A 394 22.33 34.16 -15.04
N VAL A 395 22.28 33.75 -13.77
CA VAL A 395 22.91 34.52 -12.70
C VAL A 395 24.38 34.14 -12.76
N GLY A 396 25.14 34.91 -13.54
CA GLY A 396 26.58 34.83 -13.53
C GLY A 396 27.07 35.02 -12.09
N LEU A 397 27.74 34.01 -11.55
CA LEU A 397 28.60 34.21 -10.39
C LEU A 397 29.66 35.23 -10.83
N ALA A 398 29.56 36.45 -10.31
CA ALA A 398 30.62 37.44 -10.43
C ALA A 398 31.89 36.85 -9.82
N LYS A 399 33.00 37.09 -10.53
CA LYS A 399 34.35 36.55 -10.32
C LYS A 399 34.89 36.67 -8.90
#